data_AF-A0ABD5SDW9-F1
#
_entry.id   AF-A0ABD5SDW9-F1
#
_cell.length_a   1.000
_cell.length_b   1.000
_cell.length_c   1.000
_cell.angle_alpha   90.00
_cell.angle_beta   90.00
_cell.angle_gamma   90.00
#
_symmetry.space_group_name_H-M   'P 1'
#
loop_
_entity.id
_entity.type
_entity.pdbx_description
1 polymer ?
#
loop_
_entity_poly.entity_id
_entity_poly.type
_entity_poly.pdbx_seq_one_letter_code
_entity_poly.pdbx_strand_id
1 'polypeptide(L)'
;ALPAESHPPRLPKPLTPAQGDILKALKSIALDVAQAQAITSEIIVRKKDLEQLTRSVLAGEVALPASLQGWRYEVVGKLMEVKAQELAVQFDCENPI
;
A
#
# COMPACT_ATOMS: atom_id res chain seq x y z
N ALA A 1 -17.52 -23.06 25.97
CA ALA A 1 -16.82 -22.37 24.86
C ALA A 1 -17.54 -21.06 24.60
N LEU A 2 -16.82 -19.98 24.28
CA LEU A 2 -17.45 -18.70 23.92
C LEU A 2 -18.20 -18.84 22.57
N PRO A 3 -19.26 -18.06 22.33
CA PRO A 3 -19.98 -18.06 21.05
C PRO A 3 -19.04 -17.66 19.91
N ALA A 4 -19.18 -18.28 18.74
CA ALA A 4 -18.32 -18.01 17.58
C ALA A 4 -18.34 -16.52 17.14
N GLU A 5 -19.42 -15.81 17.45
CA GLU A 5 -19.62 -14.37 17.22
C GLU A 5 -18.70 -13.47 18.07
N SER A 6 -18.19 -14.00 19.18
CA SER A 6 -17.27 -13.28 20.07
C SER A 6 -15.80 -13.40 19.66
N HIS A 7 -15.50 -14.12 18.58
CA HIS A 7 -14.15 -14.27 18.07
C HIS A 7 -13.66 -12.98 17.39
N PRO A 8 -12.35 -12.66 17.48
CA PRO A 8 -11.79 -11.53 16.75
C PRO A 8 -11.89 -11.74 15.24
N PRO A 9 -11.90 -10.65 14.46
CA PRO A 9 -11.93 -10.74 13.01
C PRO A 9 -10.73 -11.55 12.48
N ARG A 10 -10.97 -12.32 11.43
CA ARG A 10 -9.93 -13.14 10.80
C ARG A 10 -8.83 -12.24 10.25
N LEU A 11 -7.58 -12.68 10.42
CA LEU A 11 -6.44 -12.01 9.82
C LEU A 11 -6.54 -12.04 8.29
N PRO A 12 -6.17 -10.95 7.61
CA PRO A 12 -6.13 -10.92 6.16
C PRO A 12 -5.12 -11.94 5.65
N LYS A 13 -5.44 -12.57 4.52
CA LYS A 13 -4.54 -13.53 3.87
C LYS A 13 -3.22 -12.84 3.47
N PRO A 14 -2.10 -13.58 3.42
CA PRO A 14 -0.86 -13.12 2.81
C PRO A 14 -1.09 -12.65 1.38
N LEU A 15 -0.29 -11.70 0.91
CA LEU A 15 -0.32 -11.26 -0.48
C LEU A 15 0.13 -12.41 -1.39
N THR A 16 -0.56 -12.60 -2.51
CA THR A 16 -0.14 -13.55 -3.55
C THR A 16 1.05 -13.00 -4.34
N PRO A 17 1.76 -13.83 -5.13
CA PRO A 17 2.89 -13.36 -5.94
C PRO A 17 2.53 -12.21 -6.90
N ALA A 18 1.39 -12.28 -7.59
CA ALA A 18 0.91 -11.21 -8.48
C ALA A 18 0.63 -9.91 -7.71
N GLN A 19 0.15 -10.01 -6.47
CA GLN A 19 -0.03 -8.87 -5.57
C GLN A 19 1.32 -8.32 -5.05
N GLY A 20 2.37 -9.13 -5.10
CA GLY A 20 3.74 -8.75 -4.76
C GLY A 20 4.34 -7.73 -5.70
N ASP A 21 3.91 -7.68 -6.97
CA ASP A 21 4.42 -6.72 -7.95
C ASP A 21 3.97 -5.28 -7.64
N ILE A 22 2.71 -5.10 -7.22
CA ILE A 22 2.19 -3.81 -6.72
C ILE A 22 3.01 -3.36 -5.50
N LEU A 23 3.22 -4.26 -4.53
CA LEU A 23 4.01 -3.94 -3.34
C LEU A 23 5.46 -3.56 -3.70
N LYS A 24 6.07 -4.26 -4.67
CA LYS A 24 7.42 -3.97 -5.15
C LYS A 24 7.51 -2.61 -5.82
N ALA A 25 6.53 -2.25 -6.66
CA ALA A 25 6.47 -0.95 -7.32
C ALA A 25 6.38 0.20 -6.30
N LEU A 26 5.49 0.08 -5.31
CA LEU A 26 5.36 1.08 -4.24
C LEU A 26 6.65 1.16 -3.39
N LYS A 27 7.27 0.01 -3.07
CA LYS A 27 8.54 -0.02 -2.32
C LYS A 27 9.67 0.70 -3.07
N SER A 28 9.73 0.59 -4.40
CA SER A 28 10.73 1.30 -5.22
C SER A 28 10.64 2.81 -5.02
N ILE A 29 9.42 3.36 -5.08
CA ILE A 29 9.18 4.80 -4.86
C ILE A 29 9.68 5.23 -3.48
N ALA A 30 9.36 4.44 -2.43
CA ALA A 30 9.82 4.77 -1.08
C ALA A 30 11.36 4.81 -0.99
N LEU A 31 12.05 3.91 -1.71
CA LEU A 31 13.51 3.86 -1.73
C LEU A 31 14.10 5.05 -2.48
N ASP A 32 13.56 5.39 -3.64
CA ASP A 32 14.03 6.50 -4.47
C ASP A 32 13.89 7.85 -3.73
N VAL A 33 12.75 8.07 -3.08
CA VAL A 33 12.52 9.26 -2.25
C VAL A 33 13.45 9.27 -1.04
N ALA A 34 13.64 8.14 -0.37
CA ALA A 34 14.53 8.04 0.77
C ALA A 34 15.98 8.37 0.42
N GLN A 35 16.45 7.88 -0.74
CA GLN A 35 17.76 8.21 -1.27
C GLN A 35 17.89 9.71 -1.57
N ALA A 36 16.88 10.33 -2.20
CA ALA A 36 16.88 11.76 -2.49
C ALA A 36 16.88 12.63 -1.22
N GLN A 37 16.26 12.14 -0.14
CA GLN A 37 16.19 12.83 1.16
C GLN A 37 17.35 12.46 2.11
N ALA A 38 18.28 11.60 1.67
CA ALA A 38 19.39 11.09 2.47
C ALA A 38 18.97 10.48 3.83
N ILE A 39 17.83 9.79 3.86
CA ILE A 39 17.31 9.08 5.04
C ILE A 39 16.90 7.65 4.68
N THR A 40 16.61 6.81 5.68
CA THR A 40 16.16 5.43 5.43
C THR A 40 14.68 5.38 5.07
N SER A 41 14.30 4.45 4.19
CA SER A 41 12.93 4.32 3.69
C SER A 41 11.91 4.09 4.80
N GLU A 42 12.29 3.40 5.88
CA GLU A 42 11.46 3.03 7.03
C GLU A 42 11.01 4.24 7.86
N ILE A 43 11.76 5.36 7.79
CA ILE A 43 11.38 6.63 8.45
C ILE A 43 10.29 7.34 7.64
N ILE A 44 10.36 7.23 6.31
CA ILE A 44 9.39 7.83 5.40
C ILE A 44 8.13 6.97 5.33
N VAL A 45 8.27 5.66 5.11
CA VAL A 45 7.18 4.71 4.86
C VAL A 45 7.43 3.40 5.58
N ARG A 46 6.47 2.92 6.38
CA ARG A 46 6.60 1.62 7.05
C ARG A 46 6.02 0.50 6.18
N LYS A 47 6.50 -0.72 6.41
CA LYS A 47 5.97 -1.93 5.76
C LYS A 47 4.44 -2.04 5.82
N LYS A 48 3.85 -1.76 6.99
CA LYS A 48 2.38 -1.81 7.15
C LYS A 48 1.63 -0.80 6.27
N ASP A 49 2.24 0.36 6.01
CA ASP A 49 1.62 1.43 5.23
C ASP A 49 1.65 1.02 3.74
N LEU A 50 2.75 0.42 3.27
CA LEU A 50 2.84 -0.18 1.93
C LEU A 50 1.83 -1.32 1.75
N GLU A 51 1.72 -2.24 2.71
CA GLU A 51 0.74 -3.35 2.62
C GLU A 51 -0.70 -2.85 2.61
N GLN A 52 -1.02 -1.81 3.40
CA GLN A 52 -2.35 -1.20 3.40
C GLN A 52 -2.68 -0.58 2.04
N LEU A 53 -1.75 0.17 1.45
CA LEU A 53 -1.93 0.78 0.13
C LEU A 53 -2.03 -0.28 -0.98
N THR A 54 -1.19 -1.33 -0.94
CA THR A 54 -1.31 -2.46 -1.87
C THR A 54 -2.69 -3.10 -1.81
N ARG A 55 -3.24 -3.30 -0.60
CA ARG A 55 -4.58 -3.88 -0.43
C ARG A 55 -5.69 -2.97 -0.96
N SER A 56 -5.55 -1.65 -0.83
CA SER A 56 -6.53 -0.71 -1.37
C SER A 56 -6.52 -0.70 -2.90
N VAL A 57 -5.33 -0.78 -3.52
CA VAL A 57 -5.20 -0.94 -4.98
C VAL A 57 -5.93 -2.20 -5.47
N LEU A 58 -5.71 -3.32 -4.78
CA LEU A 58 -6.35 -4.60 -5.13
C LEU A 58 -7.87 -4.62 -4.90
N ALA A 59 -8.38 -3.71 -4.08
CA ALA A 59 -9.82 -3.54 -3.86
C ALA A 59 -10.47 -2.62 -4.90
N GLY A 60 -9.67 -2.00 -5.80
CA GLY A 60 -10.13 -1.00 -6.78
C GLY A 60 -10.36 0.40 -6.19
N GLU A 61 -10.35 0.53 -4.86
CA GLU A 61 -10.54 1.79 -4.16
C GLU A 61 -9.24 2.22 -3.48
N VAL A 62 -8.42 3.00 -4.20
CA VAL A 62 -7.14 3.48 -3.68
C VAL A 62 -7.34 4.38 -2.47
N ALA A 63 -6.73 4.01 -1.35
CA ALA A 63 -6.82 4.75 -0.10
C ALA A 63 -5.43 4.95 0.50
N LEU A 64 -4.95 6.20 0.50
CA LEU A 64 -3.68 6.53 1.10
C LEU A 64 -3.75 6.39 2.64
N PRO A 65 -2.86 5.61 3.28
CA PRO A 65 -2.82 5.47 4.73
C PRO A 65 -2.68 6.83 5.43
N ALA A 66 -3.40 7.02 6.53
CA ALA A 66 -3.35 8.27 7.31
C ALA A 66 -1.93 8.65 7.78
N SER A 67 -1.05 7.65 7.95
CA SER A 67 0.36 7.84 8.28
C SER A 67 1.18 8.51 7.17
N LEU A 68 0.76 8.42 5.91
CA LEU A 68 1.40 9.03 4.75
C LEU A 68 0.79 10.39 4.38
N GLN A 69 -0.13 10.89 5.21
CA GLN A 69 -0.68 12.24 5.12
C GLN A 69 0.20 13.26 5.87
N GLY A 70 -0.21 14.53 5.84
CA GLY A 70 0.52 15.62 6.50
C GLY A 70 1.88 15.87 5.83
N TRP A 71 2.96 16.05 6.61
CA TRP A 71 4.28 16.34 6.05
C TRP A 71 4.80 15.23 5.12
N ARG A 72 4.43 13.96 5.38
CA ARG A 72 4.80 12.84 4.50
C ARG A 72 4.08 12.88 3.16
N TYR A 73 2.94 13.56 3.09
CA TYR A 73 2.20 13.70 1.84
C TYR A 73 3.03 14.42 0.78
N GLU A 74 3.65 15.53 1.17
CA GLU A 74 4.50 16.34 0.29
C GLU A 74 5.80 15.65 -0.10
N VAL A 75 6.33 14.78 0.79
CA VAL A 75 7.59 14.07 0.57
C VAL A 75 7.39 12.82 -0.30
N VAL A 76 6.36 12.01 -0.02
CA VAL A 76 6.14 10.71 -0.68
C VAL A 76 4.67 10.37 -0.93
N GLY A 77 3.75 10.85 -0.09
CA GLY A 77 2.36 10.39 -0.09
C GLY A 77 1.63 10.71 -1.39
N LYS A 78 1.85 11.91 -1.96
CA LYS A 78 1.31 12.28 -3.27
C LYS A 78 1.79 11.37 -4.40
N LEU A 79 3.08 11.05 -4.41
CA LEU A 79 3.67 10.17 -5.44
C LEU A 79 3.15 8.73 -5.31
N MET A 80 2.99 8.25 -4.07
CA MET A 80 2.40 6.95 -3.77
C MET A 80 0.94 6.86 -4.19
N GLU A 81 0.15 7.90 -3.92
CA GLU A 81 -1.26 7.98 -4.28
C GLU A 81 -1.45 7.91 -5.79
N VAL A 82 -0.70 8.72 -6.55
CA VAL A 82 -0.71 8.69 -8.02
C VAL A 82 -0.32 7.31 -8.54
N LYS A 83 0.77 6.72 -8.02
CA LYS A 83 1.21 5.41 -8.48
C LYS A 83 0.19 4.31 -8.17
N ALA A 84 -0.41 4.36 -6.99
CA ALA A 84 -1.45 3.42 -6.60
C ALA A 84 -2.67 3.52 -7.53
N GLN A 85 -3.07 4.73 -7.93
CA GLN A 85 -4.17 4.92 -8.88
C GLN A 85 -3.85 4.34 -10.27
N GLU A 86 -2.63 4.54 -10.76
CA GLU A 86 -2.18 3.90 -12.02
C GLU A 86 -2.25 2.38 -11.94
N LEU A 87 -1.74 1.81 -10.84
CA LEU A 87 -1.71 0.37 -10.62
C LEU A 87 -3.11 -0.23 -10.47
N ALA A 88 -4.06 0.52 -9.88
CA ALA A 88 -5.45 0.07 -9.76
C ALA A 88 -6.10 -0.05 -11.15
N VAL A 89 -5.93 0.96 -12.01
CA VAL A 89 -6.43 0.92 -13.39
C VAL A 89 -5.81 -0.23 -14.17
N GLN A 90 -4.50 -0.46 -14.02
CA GLN A 90 -3.82 -1.58 -14.68
C GLN A 90 -4.35 -2.94 -14.21
N PHE A 91 -4.53 -3.11 -12.90
CA PHE A 91 -5.04 -4.34 -12.32
C PHE A 91 -6.48 -4.64 -12.76
N ASP A 92 -7.34 -3.62 -12.82
CA ASP A 92 -8.73 -3.73 -13.29
C ASP A 92 -8.79 -4.12 -14.77
N CYS A 93 -7.88 -3.60 -15.62
CA CYS A 93 -7.79 -3.98 -17.04
C CYS A 93 -7.28 -5.42 -17.26
N GLU A 94 -6.39 -5.92 -16.39
CA GLU A 94 -5.84 -7.28 -16.50
C GLU A 94 -6.78 -8.35 -15.91
N ASN A 95 -7.70 -7.98 -15.02
CA ASN A 95 -8.72 -8.87 -14.46
C ASN A 95 -10.12 -8.24 -14.55
N PRO A 96 -10.70 -8.12 -15.76
CA PRO A 96 -12.10 -7.74 -15.88
C PRO A 96 -12.96 -8.83 -15.20
N ILE A 97 -13.87 -8.39 -14.31
CA ILE A 97 -14.84 -9.23 -13.60
C ILE A 97 -15.66 -10.06 -14.60
#